data_AF-A0A1Q6VQM8-F1
#
_entry.id   AF-A0A1Q6VQM8-F1
#
_cell.length_a   1.000
_cell.length_b   1.000
_cell.length_c   1.000
_cell.angle_alpha   90.00
_cell.angle_beta   90.00
_cell.angle_gamma   90.00
#
_symmetry.space_group_name_H-M   'P 1'
#
loop_
_entity.id
_entity.type
_entity.pdbx_description
1 polymer ?
#
loop_
_entity_poly.entity_id
_entity_poly.type
_entity_poly.pdbx_seq_one_letter_code
_entity_poly.pdbx_strand_id
1 'polypeptide(L)'
;MVRSFLLLTFLAASAVAGENDAATRIAAVEARIGGRIGVAALDTGNTKHVEHRADERFPMCSTFKFLAAAAVMKRVDEKKEKLERFVPYGAKEILEYAPVTKEHLKDGGMTLGALCAAAIEQSDNTAGNLLLDAIGGPSGLTNFVRSLGDRLTRLDRIEPELNSAIPGDERDTTTPAAICSDIQRLLLGDALSEASRRQLEDWLQRNETGGPMIRAGVPKNWILGDKTGRGSNGATNDIAIMRPPDRAPILLAIYSVGSTATPTDRAAAVAEVAESFVSAAQNIATATSHYQTTFHLFDYDAKAPLDIHDKIIEEFDGGSLHDITYVSPKGGPVAAYLVVPKGKGPFAAVLFGHWGNGTRTEFIPEAKLYARAGAVSLLPDYPWDRPQPWHKTPNHYDKPELDREIEIQAVLELRRGIDLLLARPDVDPKRLAYVGHSYGAQWGSILSAV
;
A
#
# COMPACT_ATOMS: atom_id res chain seq x y z
N MET A 1 -18.44 14.45 -22.12
CA MET A 1 -18.50 13.31 -23.06
C MET A 1 -17.12 12.71 -23.10
N VAL A 2 -16.95 11.55 -22.45
CA VAL A 2 -15.66 10.90 -22.18
C VAL A 2 -15.04 10.46 -23.52
N ARG A 3 -13.81 10.91 -23.82
CA ARG A 3 -13.08 10.58 -25.04
C ARG A 3 -12.25 9.32 -24.79
N SER A 4 -12.53 8.24 -25.51
CA SER A 4 -11.73 7.01 -25.48
C SER A 4 -10.47 7.19 -26.34
N PHE A 5 -9.29 7.17 -25.71
CA PHE A 5 -8.01 6.93 -26.35
C PHE A 5 -7.76 5.42 -26.36
N LEU A 6 -7.41 4.85 -27.52
CA LEU A 6 -6.93 3.48 -27.61
C LEU A 6 -5.40 3.53 -27.62
N LEU A 7 -4.78 3.15 -26.51
CA LEU A 7 -3.34 2.97 -26.40
C LEU A 7 -3.10 1.48 -26.10
N LEU A 8 -2.37 0.78 -26.99
CA LEU A 8 -1.83 -0.55 -26.67
C LEU A 8 -0.44 -0.36 -26.07
N THR A 9 -0.35 -0.49 -24.76
CA THR A 9 0.92 -0.57 -24.02
C THR A 9 0.90 -1.82 -23.15
N PHE A 10 1.83 -2.75 -23.41
CA PHE A 10 2.18 -3.81 -22.47
C PHE A 10 3.17 -3.23 -21.45
N LEU A 11 2.70 -3.00 -20.22
CA LEU A 11 3.55 -2.86 -19.04
C LEU A 11 2.89 -3.59 -17.87
N ALA A 12 3.35 -4.82 -17.64
CA ALA A 12 3.09 -5.57 -16.42
C ALA A 12 4.45 -6.03 -15.87
N ALA A 13 5.02 -5.28 -14.92
CA ALA A 13 6.10 -5.74 -14.04
C ALA A 13 6.46 -4.64 -13.02
N SER A 14 5.69 -4.51 -11.93
CA SER A 14 6.16 -3.77 -10.74
C SER A 14 5.47 -4.23 -9.45
N ALA A 15 4.28 -4.84 -9.52
CA ALA A 15 3.61 -5.39 -8.33
C ALA A 15 4.20 -6.74 -7.87
N VAL A 16 4.73 -7.57 -8.79
CA VAL A 16 5.18 -8.94 -8.52
C VAL A 16 6.48 -9.01 -7.70
N ALA A 17 7.28 -7.94 -7.65
CA ALA A 17 8.57 -7.95 -6.97
C ALA A 17 8.48 -7.87 -5.43
N GLY A 18 7.43 -7.23 -4.88
CA GLY A 18 7.29 -7.02 -3.43
C GLY A 18 6.75 -8.24 -2.67
N GLU A 19 5.79 -8.98 -3.24
CA GLU A 19 5.24 -10.21 -2.64
C GLU A 19 6.27 -11.35 -2.61
N ASN A 20 7.10 -11.45 -3.65
CA ASN A 20 8.16 -12.47 -3.74
C ASN A 20 9.25 -12.33 -2.67
N ASP A 21 9.52 -11.12 -2.15
CA ASP A 21 10.52 -10.90 -1.10
C ASP A 21 10.02 -11.36 0.28
N ALA A 22 8.79 -11.01 0.66
CA ALA A 22 8.22 -11.39 1.95
C ALA A 22 8.06 -12.92 2.11
N ALA A 23 7.55 -13.60 1.08
CA ALA A 23 7.42 -15.07 1.10
C ALA A 23 8.80 -15.76 1.21
N THR A 24 9.82 -15.24 0.51
CA THR A 24 11.19 -15.76 0.58
C THR A 24 11.79 -15.61 1.98
N ARG A 25 11.59 -14.46 2.63
CA ARG A 25 12.06 -14.22 4.01
C ARG A 25 11.37 -15.14 5.01
N ILE A 26 10.04 -15.32 4.90
CA ILE A 26 9.30 -16.22 5.80
C ILE A 26 9.77 -17.68 5.61
N ALA A 27 9.99 -18.11 4.37
CA ALA A 27 10.52 -19.45 4.10
C ALA A 27 11.93 -19.66 4.69
N ALA A 28 12.79 -18.64 4.68
CA ALA A 28 14.10 -18.69 5.35
C ALA A 28 13.96 -18.81 6.88
N VAL A 29 12.99 -18.11 7.49
CA VAL A 29 12.67 -18.27 8.93
C VAL A 29 12.17 -19.69 9.21
N GLU A 30 11.22 -20.21 8.42
CA GLU A 30 10.73 -21.60 8.54
C GLU A 30 11.88 -22.62 8.47
N ALA A 31 12.81 -22.45 7.52
CA ALA A 31 13.97 -23.33 7.38
C ALA A 31 14.91 -23.28 8.60
N ARG A 32 15.03 -22.12 9.25
CA ARG A 32 15.91 -21.90 10.41
C ARG A 32 15.31 -22.44 11.71
N ILE A 33 14.02 -22.19 11.98
CA ILE A 33 13.38 -22.60 13.23
C ILE A 33 12.67 -23.97 13.14
N GLY A 34 12.47 -24.49 11.93
CA GLY A 34 11.64 -25.66 11.69
C GLY A 34 10.15 -25.40 11.91
N GLY A 35 9.31 -26.37 11.55
CA GLY A 35 7.86 -26.21 11.57
C GLY A 35 7.35 -25.35 10.43
N ARG A 36 6.18 -24.75 10.60
CA ARG A 36 5.54 -23.88 9.61
C ARG A 36 5.04 -22.59 10.24
N ILE A 37 5.04 -21.52 9.45
CA ILE A 37 4.57 -20.18 9.81
C ILE A 37 3.45 -19.80 8.85
N GLY A 38 2.33 -19.35 9.39
CA GLY A 38 1.22 -18.76 8.65
C GLY A 38 1.14 -17.26 8.94
N VAL A 39 0.99 -16.47 7.88
CA VAL A 39 0.91 -15.01 7.97
C VAL A 39 -0.22 -14.48 7.12
N ALA A 40 -0.96 -13.51 7.67
CA ALA A 40 -1.80 -12.61 6.91
C ALA A 40 -1.57 -11.17 7.41
N ALA A 41 -1.20 -10.28 6.50
CA ALA A 41 -0.99 -8.87 6.77
C ALA A 41 -1.91 -8.03 5.86
N LEU A 42 -2.53 -6.99 6.41
CA LEU A 42 -3.41 -6.07 5.68
C LEU A 42 -3.05 -4.62 5.99
N ASP A 43 -2.63 -3.89 4.97
CA ASP A 43 -2.49 -2.43 5.00
C ASP A 43 -3.81 -1.77 4.61
N THR A 44 -4.51 -1.22 5.59
CA THR A 44 -5.88 -0.73 5.39
C THR A 44 -5.96 0.58 4.61
N GLY A 45 -4.83 1.26 4.38
CA GLY A 45 -4.77 2.52 3.63
C GLY A 45 -4.68 2.36 2.11
N ASN A 46 -4.20 1.21 1.64
CA ASN A 46 -3.97 0.96 0.21
C ASN A 46 -4.40 -0.46 -0.22
N THR A 47 -5.13 -1.17 0.65
CA THR A 47 -5.63 -2.54 0.44
C THR A 47 -4.55 -3.53 0.02
N LYS A 48 -3.27 -3.32 0.38
CA LYS A 48 -2.24 -4.32 0.14
C LYS A 48 -2.36 -5.44 1.15
N HIS A 49 -2.34 -6.66 0.63
CA HIS A 49 -2.34 -7.88 1.41
C HIS A 49 -0.99 -8.56 1.22
N VAL A 50 -0.46 -9.17 2.28
CA VAL A 50 0.61 -10.16 2.14
C VAL A 50 0.23 -11.39 2.92
N GLU A 51 0.31 -12.53 2.25
CA GLU A 51 -0.18 -13.80 2.75
C GLU A 51 0.87 -14.88 2.52
N HIS A 52 1.07 -15.72 3.54
CA HIS A 52 1.92 -16.92 3.46
C HIS A 52 1.25 -18.02 4.28
N ARG A 53 0.85 -19.12 3.65
CA ARG A 53 0.03 -20.17 4.29
C ARG A 53 -1.21 -19.61 5.01
N ALA A 54 -1.77 -18.50 4.50
CA ALA A 54 -2.79 -17.72 5.20
C ALA A 54 -4.12 -18.47 5.38
N ASP A 55 -4.39 -19.47 4.54
CA ASP A 55 -5.57 -20.34 4.59
C ASP A 55 -5.32 -21.67 5.31
N GLU A 56 -4.10 -21.96 5.75
CA GLU A 56 -3.83 -23.16 6.53
C GLU A 56 -4.29 -22.98 7.98
N ARG A 57 -4.76 -24.06 8.61
CA ARG A 57 -5.18 -24.04 10.02
C ARG A 57 -3.99 -23.98 10.95
N PHE A 58 -4.06 -23.17 12.00
CA PHE A 58 -3.11 -23.12 13.10
C PHE A 58 -3.85 -23.13 14.45
N PRO A 59 -3.28 -23.76 15.50
CA PRO A 59 -3.87 -23.73 16.84
C PRO A 59 -3.88 -22.28 17.33
N MET A 60 -5.03 -21.81 17.82
CA MET A 60 -5.15 -20.45 18.35
C MET A 60 -4.27 -20.26 19.57
N CYS A 61 -4.27 -21.25 20.47
CA CYS A 61 -3.80 -21.07 21.85
C CYS A 61 -4.46 -19.81 22.43
N SER A 62 -3.79 -19.06 23.32
CA SER A 62 -4.39 -17.89 23.95
C SER A 62 -4.80 -16.71 23.03
N THR A 63 -4.58 -16.75 21.71
CA THR A 63 -5.16 -15.74 20.80
C THR A 63 -6.70 -15.77 20.80
N PHE A 64 -7.34 -16.90 21.17
CA PHE A 64 -8.80 -16.96 21.32
C PHE A 64 -9.35 -15.95 22.34
N LYS A 65 -8.53 -15.53 23.32
CA LYS A 65 -8.94 -14.60 24.40
C LYS A 65 -9.29 -13.22 23.84
N PHE A 66 -8.70 -12.82 22.71
CA PHE A 66 -9.13 -11.63 21.96
C PHE A 66 -10.59 -11.77 21.49
N LEU A 67 -10.93 -12.90 20.86
CA LEU A 67 -12.28 -13.18 20.37
C LEU A 67 -13.29 -13.34 21.51
N ALA A 68 -12.89 -13.97 22.63
CA ALA A 68 -13.73 -14.12 23.80
C ALA A 68 -14.06 -12.76 24.43
N ALA A 69 -13.07 -11.88 24.61
CA ALA A 69 -13.29 -10.52 25.10
C ALA A 69 -14.14 -9.70 24.12
N ALA A 70 -13.90 -9.82 22.81
CA ALA A 70 -14.72 -9.17 21.80
C ALA A 70 -16.20 -9.64 21.82
N ALA A 71 -16.44 -10.92 22.06
CA ALA A 71 -17.78 -11.48 22.23
C ALA A 71 -18.49 -10.92 23.48
N VAL A 72 -17.75 -10.74 24.58
CA VAL A 72 -18.25 -10.04 25.77
C VAL A 72 -18.61 -8.59 25.42
N MET A 73 -17.74 -7.86 24.73
CA MET A 73 -18.02 -6.48 24.30
C MET A 73 -19.25 -6.39 23.40
N LYS A 74 -19.45 -7.36 22.49
CA LYS A 74 -20.66 -7.44 21.67
C LYS A 74 -21.91 -7.58 22.53
N ARG A 75 -21.87 -8.42 23.56
CA ARG A 75 -22.98 -8.58 24.51
C ARG A 75 -23.22 -7.32 25.34
N VAL A 76 -22.19 -6.56 25.67
CA VAL A 76 -22.31 -5.25 26.32
C VAL A 76 -23.03 -4.25 25.41
N ASP A 77 -22.64 -4.16 24.14
CA ASP A 77 -23.31 -3.31 23.14
C ASP A 77 -24.80 -3.68 22.98
N GLU A 78 -25.10 -4.98 23.01
CA GLU A 78 -26.46 -5.51 22.95
C GLU A 78 -27.22 -5.43 24.28
N LYS A 79 -26.61 -4.85 25.33
CA LYS A 79 -27.18 -4.71 26.68
C LYS A 79 -27.53 -6.05 27.34
N LYS A 80 -26.90 -7.14 26.88
CA LYS A 80 -26.99 -8.49 27.46
C LYS A 80 -25.94 -8.71 28.55
N GLU A 81 -24.94 -7.85 28.62
CA GLU A 81 -23.88 -7.85 29.63
C GLU A 81 -23.52 -6.45 30.12
N LYS A 82 -22.78 -6.40 31.23
CA LYS A 82 -22.16 -5.18 31.76
C LYS A 82 -20.74 -5.48 32.22
N LEU A 83 -19.79 -4.61 31.90
CA LEU A 83 -18.40 -4.79 32.34
C LEU A 83 -18.26 -4.73 33.86
N GLU A 84 -19.14 -4.00 34.54
CA GLU A 84 -19.18 -3.86 36.00
C GLU A 84 -19.83 -5.06 36.69
N ARG A 85 -20.42 -6.00 35.94
CA ARG A 85 -21.02 -7.21 36.52
C ARG A 85 -19.93 -7.99 37.25
N PHE A 86 -20.14 -8.21 38.53
CA PHE A 86 -19.25 -9.03 39.35
C PHE A 86 -19.39 -10.52 38.99
N VAL A 87 -18.25 -11.19 38.81
CA VAL A 87 -18.15 -12.61 38.47
C VAL A 87 -17.50 -13.33 39.65
N PRO A 88 -18.29 -14.07 40.46
CA PRO A 88 -17.73 -14.81 41.58
C PRO A 88 -16.99 -16.06 41.10
N TYR A 89 -15.81 -16.32 41.67
CA TYR A 89 -15.06 -17.56 41.48
C TYR A 89 -14.25 -17.89 42.74
N GLY A 90 -13.88 -19.16 42.90
CA GLY A 90 -13.11 -19.65 44.04
C GLY A 90 -11.85 -20.41 43.64
N ALA A 91 -11.17 -20.98 44.64
CA ALA A 91 -9.91 -21.70 44.44
C ALA A 91 -9.99 -22.87 43.45
N LYS A 92 -11.19 -23.46 43.27
CA LYS A 92 -11.42 -24.58 42.34
C LYS A 92 -11.40 -24.17 40.88
N GLU A 93 -11.63 -22.89 40.57
CA GLU A 93 -11.56 -22.36 39.20
C GLU A 93 -10.15 -21.95 38.78
N ILE A 94 -9.21 -21.82 39.73
CA ILE A 94 -7.86 -21.30 39.46
C ILE A 94 -7.02 -22.33 38.73
N LEU A 95 -6.58 -21.98 37.52
CA LEU A 95 -5.64 -22.75 36.71
C LEU A 95 -4.17 -22.45 37.06
N GLU A 96 -3.26 -23.27 36.54
CA GLU A 96 -1.81 -23.16 36.78
C GLU A 96 -1.26 -21.78 36.42
N TYR A 97 -1.60 -21.28 35.22
CA TYR A 97 -1.24 -19.93 34.78
C TYR A 97 -2.41 -18.97 34.94
N ALA A 98 -2.46 -18.31 36.09
CA ALA A 98 -3.53 -17.39 36.48
C ALA A 98 -2.95 -16.19 37.27
N PRO A 99 -2.10 -15.35 36.65
CA PRO A 99 -1.34 -14.30 37.34
C PRO A 99 -2.21 -13.21 37.97
N VAL A 100 -3.45 -13.02 37.50
CA VAL A 100 -4.35 -11.97 38.00
C VAL A 100 -5.44 -12.57 38.87
N THR A 101 -6.17 -13.58 38.39
CA THR A 101 -7.36 -14.07 39.11
C THR A 101 -6.99 -14.70 40.45
N LYS A 102 -5.78 -15.28 40.56
CA LYS A 102 -5.25 -15.86 41.81
C LYS A 102 -5.08 -14.81 42.91
N GLU A 103 -4.61 -13.61 42.57
CA GLU A 103 -4.43 -12.50 43.52
C GLU A 103 -5.76 -11.95 44.06
N HIS A 104 -6.83 -12.16 43.29
CA HIS A 104 -8.20 -11.72 43.60
C HIS A 104 -9.08 -12.81 44.25
N LEU A 105 -8.52 -13.97 44.62
CA LEU A 105 -9.25 -15.00 45.36
C LEU A 105 -9.85 -14.49 46.67
N LYS A 106 -9.10 -13.62 47.38
CA LYS A 106 -9.54 -13.00 48.64
C LYS A 106 -10.73 -12.05 48.45
N ASP A 107 -10.90 -11.53 47.24
CA ASP A 107 -11.99 -10.62 46.87
C ASP A 107 -13.24 -11.41 46.42
N GLY A 108 -13.12 -12.73 46.28
CA GLY A 108 -14.21 -13.65 45.90
C GLY A 108 -14.62 -13.59 44.43
N GLY A 109 -13.88 -12.85 43.60
CA GLY A 109 -14.21 -12.63 42.20
C GLY A 109 -13.63 -11.33 41.64
N MET A 110 -13.97 -11.04 40.39
CA MET A 110 -13.60 -9.80 39.69
C MET A 110 -14.77 -9.31 38.85
N THR A 111 -14.74 -8.04 38.42
CA THR A 111 -15.71 -7.56 37.42
C THR A 111 -15.41 -8.19 36.05
N LEU A 112 -16.43 -8.34 35.20
CA LEU A 112 -16.28 -8.92 33.87
C LEU A 112 -15.26 -8.13 33.01
N GLY A 113 -15.24 -6.79 33.12
CA GLY A 113 -14.25 -5.96 32.46
C GLY A 113 -12.82 -6.19 32.96
N ALA A 114 -12.64 -6.44 34.26
CA ALA A 114 -11.32 -6.77 34.82
C ALA A 114 -10.86 -8.18 34.40
N LEU A 115 -11.79 -9.13 34.20
CA LEU A 115 -11.49 -10.43 33.60
C LEU A 115 -11.11 -10.30 32.11
N CYS A 116 -11.78 -9.41 31.34
CA CYS A 116 -11.36 -9.11 29.97
C CYS A 116 -9.94 -8.54 29.92
N ALA A 117 -9.62 -7.59 30.81
CA ALA A 117 -8.27 -7.05 30.95
C ALA A 117 -7.26 -8.15 31.30
N ALA A 118 -7.52 -8.97 32.32
CA ALA A 118 -6.64 -10.06 32.73
C ALA A 118 -6.37 -11.08 31.61
N ALA A 119 -7.41 -11.44 30.86
CA ALA A 119 -7.31 -12.41 29.76
C ALA A 119 -6.53 -11.85 28.56
N ILE A 120 -6.59 -10.55 28.28
CA ILE A 120 -5.84 -9.92 27.18
C ILE A 120 -4.43 -9.55 27.64
N GLU A 121 -4.31 -8.77 28.72
CA GLU A 121 -3.09 -8.07 29.11
C GLU A 121 -2.01 -9.02 29.63
N GLN A 122 -2.43 -10.04 30.40
CA GLN A 122 -1.53 -11.02 31.02
C GLN A 122 -1.83 -12.45 30.60
N SER A 123 -2.77 -12.66 29.67
CA SER A 123 -3.13 -13.99 29.15
C SER A 123 -3.61 -14.97 30.23
N ASP A 124 -4.22 -14.49 31.31
CA ASP A 124 -4.70 -15.31 32.43
C ASP A 124 -5.68 -16.40 31.96
N ASN A 125 -5.37 -17.67 32.25
CA ASN A 125 -6.16 -18.81 31.75
C ASN A 125 -7.50 -18.94 32.47
N THR A 126 -7.54 -18.64 33.77
CA THR A 126 -8.78 -18.69 34.53
C THR A 126 -9.73 -17.60 34.06
N ALA A 127 -9.21 -16.38 33.83
CA ALA A 127 -9.99 -15.32 33.22
C ALA A 127 -10.51 -15.74 31.84
N GLY A 128 -9.67 -16.37 31.01
CA GLY A 128 -10.07 -16.96 29.73
C GLY A 128 -11.28 -17.89 29.84
N ASN A 129 -11.27 -18.84 30.78
CA ASN A 129 -12.41 -19.74 30.99
C ASN A 129 -13.66 -19.02 31.49
N LEU A 130 -13.52 -18.07 32.41
CA LEU A 130 -14.65 -17.27 32.92
C LEU A 130 -15.28 -16.38 31.82
N LEU A 131 -14.48 -15.88 30.87
CA LEU A 131 -15.02 -15.20 29.68
C LEU A 131 -15.79 -16.16 28.77
N LEU A 132 -15.27 -17.38 28.57
CA LEU A 132 -15.99 -18.42 27.82
C LEU A 132 -17.35 -18.72 28.46
N ASP A 133 -17.39 -18.90 29.79
CA ASP A 133 -18.65 -19.13 30.51
C ASP A 133 -19.67 -17.99 30.28
N ALA A 134 -19.21 -16.73 30.28
CA ALA A 134 -20.07 -15.57 30.05
C ALA A 134 -20.66 -15.49 28.62
N ILE A 135 -20.05 -16.16 27.64
CA ILE A 135 -20.48 -16.15 26.23
C ILE A 135 -21.09 -17.46 25.75
N GLY A 136 -21.23 -18.47 26.62
CA GLY A 136 -21.82 -19.77 26.28
C GLY A 136 -20.79 -20.84 25.89
N GLY A 137 -19.58 -20.76 26.45
CA GLY A 137 -18.49 -21.70 26.26
C GLY A 137 -17.83 -21.62 24.88
N PRO A 138 -17.03 -22.64 24.49
CA PRO A 138 -16.39 -22.71 23.18
C PRO A 138 -17.37 -22.60 21.98
N SER A 139 -18.57 -23.18 22.12
CA SER A 139 -19.63 -23.04 21.13
C SER A 139 -20.12 -21.59 20.99
N GLY A 140 -20.19 -20.85 22.10
CA GLY A 140 -20.49 -19.42 22.12
C GLY A 140 -19.48 -18.59 21.33
N LEU A 141 -18.18 -18.84 21.53
CA LEU A 141 -17.12 -18.18 20.75
C LEU A 141 -17.23 -18.52 19.27
N THR A 142 -17.40 -19.80 18.93
CA THR A 142 -17.53 -20.24 17.53
C THR A 142 -18.75 -19.59 16.86
N ASN A 143 -19.89 -19.52 17.55
CA ASN A 143 -21.09 -18.84 17.02
C ASN A 143 -20.87 -17.33 16.86
N PHE A 144 -20.13 -16.70 17.77
CA PHE A 144 -19.78 -15.29 17.66
C PHE A 144 -18.96 -14.99 16.39
N VAL A 145 -17.88 -15.72 16.14
CA VAL A 145 -17.08 -15.50 14.91
C VAL A 145 -17.87 -15.81 13.63
N ARG A 146 -18.80 -16.78 13.66
CA ARG A 146 -19.73 -17.02 12.54
C ARG A 146 -20.61 -15.80 12.25
N SER A 147 -21.00 -15.03 13.26
CA SER A 147 -21.74 -13.78 13.07
C SER A 147 -20.92 -12.67 12.42
N LEU A 148 -19.58 -12.75 12.48
CA LEU A 148 -18.66 -11.87 11.76
C LEU A 148 -18.47 -12.30 10.30
N GLY A 149 -18.95 -13.49 9.93
CA GLY A 149 -18.75 -14.09 8.61
C GLY A 149 -17.54 -15.03 8.53
N ASP A 150 -16.80 -15.22 9.62
CA ASP A 150 -15.72 -16.21 9.69
C ASP A 150 -16.33 -17.62 9.72
N ARG A 151 -15.96 -18.47 8.76
CA ARG A 151 -16.40 -19.87 8.63
C ARG A 151 -15.34 -20.90 9.04
N LEU A 152 -14.13 -20.47 9.36
CA LEU A 152 -12.95 -21.30 9.55
C LEU A 152 -12.56 -21.41 11.03
N THR A 153 -12.57 -20.31 11.78
CA THR A 153 -12.23 -20.31 13.20
C THR A 153 -13.21 -21.16 14.00
N ARG A 154 -12.69 -21.98 14.91
CA ARG A 154 -13.48 -22.80 15.83
C ARG A 154 -12.76 -22.97 17.16
N LEU A 155 -13.51 -22.91 18.25
CA LEU A 155 -13.07 -23.29 19.58
C LEU A 155 -13.93 -24.46 20.06
N ASP A 156 -13.28 -25.49 20.57
CA ASP A 156 -13.89 -26.78 20.91
C ASP A 156 -13.66 -27.13 22.38
N ARG A 157 -12.60 -26.57 23.01
CA ARG A 157 -12.20 -26.84 24.40
C ARG A 157 -11.94 -25.54 25.16
N ILE A 158 -11.81 -25.67 26.48
CA ILE A 158 -11.43 -24.59 27.38
C ILE A 158 -9.94 -24.68 27.73
N GLU A 159 -9.43 -23.73 28.51
CA GLU A 159 -8.09 -23.83 29.09
C GLU A 159 -8.07 -24.92 30.18
N PRO A 160 -6.99 -25.72 30.29
CA PRO A 160 -5.77 -25.67 29.46
C PRO A 160 -5.81 -26.56 28.20
N GLU A 161 -6.84 -27.37 28.00
CA GLU A 161 -6.86 -28.46 27.00
C GLU A 161 -6.75 -27.97 25.55
N LEU A 162 -7.23 -26.76 25.26
CA LEU A 162 -7.15 -26.14 23.91
C LEU A 162 -5.70 -25.92 23.42
N ASN A 163 -4.70 -25.96 24.32
CA ASN A 163 -3.29 -25.75 23.96
C ASN A 163 -2.56 -26.99 23.44
N SER A 164 -3.29 -28.10 23.19
CA SER A 164 -2.66 -29.37 22.78
C SER A 164 -1.92 -29.29 21.45
N ALA A 165 -2.36 -28.42 20.53
CA ALA A 165 -1.71 -28.14 19.24
C ALA A 165 -1.29 -29.41 18.48
N ILE A 166 -2.12 -30.45 18.52
CA ILE A 166 -1.80 -31.77 17.97
C ILE A 166 -1.75 -31.67 16.44
N PRO A 167 -0.71 -32.18 15.76
CA PRO A 167 -0.65 -32.14 14.30
C PRO A 167 -1.89 -32.77 13.65
N GLY A 168 -2.54 -32.02 12.76
CA GLY A 168 -3.75 -32.45 12.04
C GLY A 168 -5.06 -32.33 12.83
N ASP A 169 -5.02 -31.93 14.10
CA ASP A 169 -6.23 -31.65 14.88
C ASP A 169 -6.81 -30.29 14.49
N GLU A 170 -8.05 -30.28 13.99
CA GLU A 170 -8.72 -29.03 13.61
C GLU A 170 -9.31 -28.27 14.80
N ARG A 171 -9.42 -28.91 15.97
CA ARG A 171 -10.03 -28.27 17.14
C ARG A 171 -9.19 -27.10 17.62
N ASP A 172 -9.87 -26.04 18.07
CA ASP A 172 -9.23 -24.83 18.63
C ASP A 172 -8.28 -24.13 17.63
N THR A 173 -8.62 -24.18 16.34
CA THR A 173 -7.84 -23.57 15.27
C THR A 173 -8.52 -22.39 14.60
N THR A 174 -7.70 -21.53 14.01
CA THR A 174 -8.09 -20.49 13.04
C THR A 174 -7.19 -20.59 11.81
N THR A 175 -7.39 -19.74 10.82
CA THR A 175 -6.39 -19.46 9.79
C THR A 175 -5.90 -18.02 9.94
N PRO A 176 -4.64 -17.69 9.58
CA PRO A 176 -4.14 -16.31 9.63
C PRO A 176 -5.07 -15.32 8.89
N ALA A 177 -5.60 -15.70 7.73
CA ALA A 177 -6.54 -14.87 6.97
C ALA A 177 -7.85 -14.63 7.74
N ALA A 178 -8.43 -15.68 8.33
CA ALA A 178 -9.71 -15.59 9.06
C ALA A 178 -9.59 -14.67 10.27
N ILE A 179 -8.59 -14.89 11.14
CA ILE A 179 -8.40 -14.05 12.33
C ILE A 179 -8.01 -12.62 11.97
N CYS A 180 -7.24 -12.39 10.89
CA CYS A 180 -6.95 -11.04 10.41
C CYS A 180 -8.23 -10.32 9.95
N SER A 181 -9.13 -11.04 9.29
CA SER A 181 -10.48 -10.57 8.92
C SER A 181 -11.35 -10.24 10.13
N ASP A 182 -11.27 -11.04 11.20
CA ASP A 182 -11.97 -10.77 12.45
C ASP A 182 -11.43 -9.53 13.15
N ILE A 183 -10.10 -9.36 13.23
CA ILE A 183 -9.47 -8.15 13.76
C ILE A 183 -9.97 -6.91 13.01
N GLN A 184 -10.02 -6.97 11.68
CA GLN A 184 -10.53 -5.87 10.86
C GLN A 184 -11.97 -5.49 11.23
N ARG A 185 -12.86 -6.48 11.30
CA ARG A 185 -14.28 -6.25 11.63
C ARG A 185 -14.47 -5.73 13.05
N LEU A 186 -13.71 -6.26 13.99
CA LEU A 186 -13.83 -5.96 15.41
C LEU A 186 -13.21 -4.62 15.78
N LEU A 187 -12.09 -4.21 15.18
CA LEU A 187 -11.39 -2.99 15.58
C LEU A 187 -11.60 -1.82 14.60
N LEU A 188 -11.88 -2.10 13.32
CA LEU A 188 -12.01 -1.06 12.29
C LEU A 188 -13.41 -1.00 11.66
N GLY A 189 -14.17 -2.10 11.69
CA GLY A 189 -15.54 -2.18 11.20
C GLY A 189 -16.62 -1.73 12.19
N ASP A 190 -17.86 -2.14 11.93
CA ASP A 190 -19.06 -1.79 12.70
C ASP A 190 -19.60 -2.96 13.54
N ALA A 191 -18.84 -4.05 13.68
CA ALA A 191 -19.25 -5.22 14.47
C ALA A 191 -19.45 -4.88 15.96
N LEU A 192 -18.67 -3.92 16.47
CA LEU A 192 -18.72 -3.37 17.83
C LEU A 192 -18.97 -1.86 17.78
N SER A 193 -19.62 -1.33 18.83
CA SER A 193 -19.74 0.12 19.02
C SER A 193 -18.38 0.77 19.16
N GLU A 194 -18.28 2.07 18.87
CA GLU A 194 -17.01 2.80 18.97
C GLU A 194 -16.38 2.71 20.37
N ALA A 195 -17.19 2.82 21.43
CA ALA A 195 -16.72 2.68 22.80
C ALA A 195 -16.14 1.28 23.07
N SER A 196 -16.83 0.25 22.58
CA SER A 196 -16.39 -1.14 22.71
C SER A 196 -15.11 -1.43 21.93
N ARG A 197 -14.96 -0.85 20.73
CA ARG A 197 -13.73 -0.95 19.94
C ARG A 197 -12.54 -0.31 20.62
N ARG A 198 -12.71 0.92 21.12
CA ARG A 198 -11.67 1.64 21.86
C ARG A 198 -11.24 0.86 23.10
N GLN A 199 -12.20 0.35 23.88
CA GLN A 199 -11.89 -0.43 25.07
C GLN A 199 -11.13 -1.73 24.76
N LEU A 200 -11.53 -2.44 23.70
CA LEU A 200 -10.85 -3.66 23.26
C LEU A 200 -9.41 -3.36 22.79
N GLU A 201 -9.22 -2.30 22.01
CA GLU A 201 -7.91 -1.86 21.56
C GLU A 201 -7.03 -1.39 22.72
N ASP A 202 -7.58 -0.70 23.73
CA ASP A 202 -6.85 -0.28 24.93
C ASP A 202 -6.31 -1.48 25.73
N TRP A 203 -7.09 -2.56 25.86
CA TRP A 203 -6.60 -3.80 26.49
C TRP A 203 -5.47 -4.43 25.66
N LEU A 204 -5.61 -4.48 24.33
CA LEU A 204 -4.56 -5.01 23.45
C LEU A 204 -3.27 -4.18 23.55
N GLN A 205 -3.38 -2.85 23.67
CA GLN A 205 -2.22 -1.96 23.84
C GLN A 205 -1.48 -2.21 25.16
N ARG A 206 -2.21 -2.58 26.22
CA ARG A 206 -1.67 -2.93 27.54
C ARG A 206 -1.17 -4.38 27.65
N ASN A 207 -1.18 -5.17 26.57
CA ASN A 207 -0.61 -6.52 26.60
C ASN A 207 0.89 -6.53 26.96
N GLU A 208 1.22 -7.31 27.99
CA GLU A 208 2.56 -7.46 28.55
C GLU A 208 3.29 -8.68 27.96
N THR A 209 2.56 -9.59 27.31
CA THR A 209 3.09 -10.88 26.86
C THR A 209 3.81 -10.84 25.50
N GLY A 210 3.61 -9.75 24.74
CA GLY A 210 4.08 -9.60 23.36
C GLY A 210 5.43 -8.92 23.15
N GLY A 211 6.10 -8.49 24.23
CA GLY A 211 7.36 -7.75 24.17
C GLY A 211 8.41 -8.30 23.18
N PRO A 212 8.74 -9.61 23.21
CA PRO A 212 9.72 -10.22 22.31
C PRO A 212 9.15 -10.72 20.97
N MET A 213 7.87 -10.44 20.65
CA MET A 213 7.19 -10.90 19.43
C MET A 213 6.95 -9.74 18.46
N ILE A 214 5.72 -9.49 17.95
CA ILE A 214 5.45 -8.44 16.96
C ILE A 214 5.97 -7.08 17.48
N ARG A 215 5.81 -6.79 18.77
CA ARG A 215 6.30 -5.53 19.39
C ARG A 215 7.80 -5.29 19.25
N ALA A 216 8.60 -6.33 19.08
CA ALA A 216 10.05 -6.20 18.88
C ALA A 216 10.41 -5.83 17.44
N GLY A 217 9.58 -6.22 16.46
CA GLY A 217 9.76 -5.89 15.03
C GLY A 217 9.11 -4.57 14.59
N VAL A 218 8.49 -3.82 15.51
CA VAL A 218 7.72 -2.60 15.20
C VAL A 218 8.38 -1.35 15.80
N PRO A 219 8.45 -0.23 15.05
CA PRO A 219 8.98 1.05 15.52
C PRO A 219 8.27 1.54 16.78
N LYS A 220 9.05 2.07 17.73
CA LYS A 220 8.53 2.51 19.04
C LYS A 220 7.57 3.70 18.98
N ASN A 221 7.54 4.43 17.87
CA ASN A 221 6.61 5.55 17.65
C ASN A 221 5.26 5.11 17.08
N TRP A 222 5.05 3.82 16.82
CA TRP A 222 3.74 3.29 16.40
C TRP A 222 2.93 2.91 17.63
N ILE A 223 1.62 3.17 17.58
CA ILE A 223 0.69 2.62 18.57
C ILE A 223 0.41 1.17 18.16
N LEU A 224 0.55 0.24 19.08
CA LEU A 224 0.39 -1.18 18.81
C LEU A 224 -0.41 -1.84 19.93
N GLY A 225 -1.46 -2.56 19.54
CA GLY A 225 -2.17 -3.49 20.39
C GLY A 225 -2.09 -4.91 19.84
N ASP A 226 -1.76 -5.89 20.68
CA ASP A 226 -1.53 -7.27 20.28
C ASP A 226 -2.10 -8.29 21.27
N LYS A 227 -2.23 -9.54 20.82
CA LYS A 227 -2.53 -10.70 21.67
C LYS A 227 -1.70 -11.90 21.25
N THR A 228 -0.90 -12.40 22.18
CA THR A 228 -0.08 -13.60 21.97
C THR A 228 -0.84 -14.91 22.23
N GLY A 229 -0.33 -16.00 21.66
CA GLY A 229 -0.71 -17.37 21.96
C GLY A 229 0.51 -18.28 22.03
N ARG A 230 0.59 -19.12 23.06
CA ARG A 230 1.62 -20.17 23.18
C ARG A 230 0.97 -21.48 23.57
N GLY A 231 1.47 -22.58 23.04
CA GLY A 231 0.98 -23.91 23.35
C GLY A 231 2.01 -25.00 23.09
N SER A 232 1.54 -26.24 23.13
CA SER A 232 2.36 -27.42 22.84
C SER A 232 2.84 -27.44 21.38
N ASN A 233 3.75 -28.37 21.06
CA ASN A 233 4.25 -28.58 19.69
C ASN A 233 4.81 -27.32 19.02
N GLY A 234 5.46 -26.46 19.82
CA GLY A 234 6.09 -25.24 19.32
C GLY A 234 5.13 -24.11 18.97
N ALA A 235 3.83 -24.24 19.25
CA ALA A 235 2.84 -23.22 18.92
C ALA A 235 3.22 -21.86 19.52
N THR A 236 3.46 -20.86 18.67
CA THR A 236 3.87 -19.50 19.05
C THR A 236 3.26 -18.51 18.08
N ASN A 237 2.26 -17.76 18.54
CA ASN A 237 1.39 -16.94 17.72
C ASN A 237 1.34 -15.52 18.29
N ASP A 238 1.09 -14.57 17.41
CA ASP A 238 0.82 -13.19 17.78
C ASP A 238 -0.09 -12.53 16.73
N ILE A 239 -1.05 -11.74 17.18
CA ILE A 239 -1.95 -10.98 16.33
C ILE A 239 -1.95 -9.52 16.77
N ALA A 240 -1.96 -8.58 15.83
CA ALA A 240 -1.80 -7.17 16.14
C ALA A 240 -2.60 -6.25 15.22
N ILE A 241 -3.03 -5.13 15.81
CA ILE A 241 -3.29 -3.86 15.12
C ILE A 241 -2.14 -2.92 15.38
N MET A 242 -1.62 -2.32 14.31
CA MET A 242 -0.52 -1.38 14.33
C MET A 242 -0.97 -0.07 13.69
N ARG A 243 -0.76 1.06 14.36
CA ARG A 243 -1.09 2.39 13.86
C ARG A 243 0.20 3.18 13.67
N PRO A 244 0.73 3.24 12.45
CA PRO A 244 1.84 4.13 12.13
C PRO A 244 1.38 5.60 12.25
N PRO A 245 2.31 6.55 12.49
CA PRO A 245 1.98 7.97 12.39
C PRO A 245 1.51 8.31 10.96
N ASP A 246 0.51 9.19 10.87
CA ASP A 246 0.04 9.84 9.64
C ASP A 246 -0.47 8.91 8.53
N ARG A 247 -0.92 7.69 8.86
CA ARG A 247 -1.52 6.76 7.90
C ARG A 247 -2.49 5.77 8.55
N ALA A 248 -3.21 5.05 7.69
CA ALA A 248 -4.16 4.04 8.13
C ALA A 248 -3.49 2.86 8.85
N PRO A 249 -4.22 2.14 9.71
CA PRO A 249 -3.70 0.99 10.45
C PRO A 249 -3.25 -0.18 9.56
N ILE A 250 -2.35 -0.98 10.10
CA ILE A 250 -1.91 -2.25 9.52
C ILE A 250 -2.33 -3.36 10.48
N LEU A 251 -2.94 -4.40 9.95
CA LEU A 251 -3.32 -5.61 10.69
C LEU A 251 -2.34 -6.72 10.35
N LEU A 252 -1.97 -7.52 11.36
CA LEU A 252 -1.00 -8.61 11.19
C LEU A 252 -1.41 -9.78 12.06
N ALA A 253 -1.44 -10.97 11.46
CA ALA A 253 -1.61 -12.23 12.16
C ALA A 253 -0.45 -13.16 11.80
N ILE A 254 0.32 -13.59 12.80
CA ILE A 254 1.42 -14.55 12.65
C ILE A 254 1.14 -15.76 13.53
N TYR A 255 1.09 -16.92 12.93
CA TYR A 255 0.94 -18.20 13.62
C TYR A 255 2.11 -19.10 13.29
N SER A 256 2.62 -19.84 14.25
CA SER A 256 3.67 -20.84 14.00
C SER A 256 3.41 -22.11 14.80
N VAL A 257 3.74 -23.27 14.24
CA VAL A 257 3.59 -24.57 14.90
C VAL A 257 4.56 -25.60 14.32
N GLY A 258 4.92 -26.61 15.11
CA GLY A 258 5.78 -27.72 14.71
C GLY A 258 7.28 -27.46 14.87
N SER A 259 7.67 -26.26 15.33
CA SER A 259 9.07 -25.92 15.60
C SER A 259 9.57 -26.58 16.90
N THR A 260 10.75 -27.16 16.85
CA THR A 260 11.49 -27.66 18.04
C THR A 260 12.50 -26.66 18.58
N ALA A 261 12.60 -25.46 17.98
CA ALA A 261 13.48 -24.39 18.46
C ALA A 261 13.07 -23.92 19.86
N THR A 262 13.93 -23.18 20.55
CA THR A 262 13.62 -22.71 21.91
C THR A 262 12.44 -21.72 21.91
N PRO A 263 11.71 -21.55 23.03
CA PRO A 263 10.64 -20.54 23.11
C PRO A 263 11.10 -19.11 22.78
N THR A 264 12.36 -18.79 23.08
CA THR A 264 12.99 -17.51 22.75
C THR A 264 13.20 -17.37 21.25
N ASP A 265 13.75 -18.39 20.59
CA ASP A 265 14.00 -18.36 19.14
C ASP A 265 12.70 -18.27 18.34
N ARG A 266 11.64 -18.97 18.80
CA ARG A 266 10.32 -18.87 18.17
C ARG A 266 9.69 -17.49 18.33
N ALA A 267 9.86 -16.85 19.49
CA ALA A 267 9.40 -15.48 19.68
C ALA A 267 10.17 -14.49 18.80
N ALA A 268 11.49 -14.64 18.72
CA ALA A 268 12.34 -13.84 17.83
C ALA A 268 11.98 -14.03 16.35
N ALA A 269 11.60 -15.25 15.94
CA ALA A 269 11.11 -15.52 14.59
C ALA A 269 9.80 -14.76 14.29
N VAL A 270 8.87 -14.67 15.24
CA VAL A 270 7.66 -13.84 15.09
C VAL A 270 8.03 -12.37 14.91
N ALA A 271 9.00 -11.86 15.68
CA ALA A 271 9.49 -10.48 15.57
C ALA A 271 10.13 -10.19 14.20
N GLU A 272 11.00 -11.08 13.70
CA GLU A 272 11.67 -10.95 12.40
C GLU A 272 10.67 -10.95 11.23
N VAL A 273 9.66 -11.81 11.31
CA VAL A 273 8.56 -11.83 10.33
C VAL A 273 7.80 -10.51 10.36
N ALA A 274 7.47 -9.98 11.55
CA ALA A 274 6.80 -8.69 11.68
C ALA A 274 7.63 -7.52 11.11
N GLU A 275 8.94 -7.48 11.39
CA GLU A 275 9.86 -6.44 10.90
C GLU A 275 9.89 -6.39 9.37
N SER A 276 9.82 -7.55 8.71
CA SER A 276 9.79 -7.62 7.24
C SER A 276 8.57 -6.90 6.66
N PHE A 277 7.42 -6.95 7.33
CA PHE A 277 6.20 -6.24 6.89
C PHE A 277 6.25 -4.74 7.19
N VAL A 278 6.72 -4.37 8.37
CA VAL A 278 6.89 -2.96 8.76
C VAL A 278 7.82 -2.26 7.76
N SER A 279 8.95 -2.89 7.44
CA SER A 279 9.94 -2.36 6.49
C SER A 279 9.32 -2.14 5.11
N ALA A 280 8.54 -3.11 4.62
CA ALA A 280 7.82 -2.98 3.35
C ALA A 280 6.79 -1.84 3.37
N ALA A 281 6.03 -1.72 4.46
CA ALA A 281 5.03 -0.66 4.63
C ALA A 281 5.66 0.74 4.68
N GLN A 282 6.82 0.89 5.33
CA GLN A 282 7.57 2.14 5.38
C GLN A 282 8.15 2.54 4.02
N ASN A 283 8.71 1.58 3.27
CA ASN A 283 9.22 1.85 1.92
C ASN A 283 8.14 2.36 0.95
N ILE A 284 6.90 1.93 1.11
CA ILE A 284 5.74 2.40 0.32
C ILE A 284 5.32 3.83 0.73
N ALA A 285 5.40 4.20 2.01
CA ALA A 285 5.08 5.54 2.48
C ALA A 285 6.05 6.59 1.90
N THR A 286 7.33 6.26 1.85
CA THR A 286 8.37 7.11 1.22
C THR A 286 8.10 7.29 -0.28
N ALA A 287 7.73 6.21 -1.00
CA ALA A 287 7.39 6.29 -2.42
C ALA A 287 6.12 7.12 -2.70
N THR A 288 5.12 7.09 -1.81
CA THR A 288 3.86 7.82 -1.97
C THR A 288 4.04 9.33 -1.75
N SER A 289 4.91 9.73 -0.82
CA SER A 289 5.24 11.15 -0.61
C SER A 289 5.97 11.75 -1.83
N HIS A 290 6.87 10.99 -2.47
CA HIS A 290 7.50 11.39 -3.72
C HIS A 290 6.53 11.49 -4.90
N TYR A 291 5.43 10.73 -4.89
CA TYR A 291 4.41 10.75 -5.95
C TYR A 291 3.57 12.04 -5.94
N GLN A 292 3.22 12.57 -4.76
CA GLN A 292 2.48 13.84 -4.66
C GLN A 292 3.30 15.06 -5.13
N THR A 293 4.62 15.04 -4.93
CA THR A 293 5.53 16.08 -5.44
C THR A 293 5.82 15.95 -6.93
N THR A 294 5.72 14.73 -7.52
CA THR A 294 5.92 14.51 -8.96
C THR A 294 4.74 14.96 -9.82
N PHE A 295 3.53 15.07 -9.23
CA PHE A 295 2.32 15.50 -9.95
C PHE A 295 2.42 16.90 -10.57
N HIS A 296 3.22 17.79 -9.98
CA HIS A 296 3.34 19.20 -10.40
C HIS A 296 4.59 19.50 -11.24
N LEU A 297 5.38 18.49 -11.62
CA LEU A 297 6.67 18.72 -12.29
C LEU A 297 6.54 19.32 -13.68
N PHE A 298 5.45 18.98 -14.35
CA PHE A 298 5.15 19.43 -15.71
C PHE A 298 4.11 20.54 -15.73
N ASP A 299 3.79 21.13 -14.58
CA ASP A 299 2.88 22.27 -14.51
C ASP A 299 3.57 23.53 -15.04
N TYR A 300 2.82 24.30 -15.82
CA TYR A 300 3.21 25.62 -16.30
C TYR A 300 1.97 26.45 -16.64
N ASP A 301 2.14 27.76 -16.79
CA ASP A 301 1.08 28.64 -17.25
C ASP A 301 0.89 28.53 -18.77
N ALA A 302 -0.03 27.67 -19.20
CA ALA A 302 -0.39 27.51 -20.62
C ALA A 302 -0.96 28.80 -21.25
N LYS A 303 -1.42 29.76 -20.44
CA LYS A 303 -1.96 31.04 -20.92
C LYS A 303 -0.91 32.13 -21.06
N ALA A 304 0.35 31.87 -20.65
CA ALA A 304 1.44 32.81 -20.87
C ALA A 304 1.52 33.19 -22.37
N PRO A 305 2.10 34.34 -22.74
CA PRO A 305 2.37 34.67 -24.13
C PRO A 305 3.32 33.64 -24.79
N LEU A 306 3.07 33.30 -26.06
CA LEU A 306 3.95 32.41 -26.83
C LEU A 306 5.16 33.14 -27.42
N ASP A 307 5.06 34.48 -27.56
CA ASP A 307 6.06 35.39 -28.15
C ASP A 307 6.73 34.80 -29.40
N ILE A 308 5.88 34.49 -30.39
CA ILE A 308 6.30 33.80 -31.60
C ILE A 308 7.04 34.78 -32.52
N HIS A 309 8.27 34.43 -32.89
CA HIS A 309 8.91 35.00 -34.06
C HIS A 309 8.77 34.02 -35.21
N ASP A 310 8.33 34.51 -36.36
CA ASP A 310 8.02 33.68 -37.51
C ASP A 310 8.62 34.28 -38.79
N LYS A 311 9.46 33.49 -39.47
CA LYS A 311 10.05 33.84 -40.76
C LYS A 311 9.93 32.68 -41.74
N ILE A 312 9.26 32.91 -42.86
CA ILE A 312 9.28 31.99 -44.00
C ILE A 312 10.71 31.91 -44.56
N ILE A 313 11.25 30.69 -44.65
CA ILE A 313 12.59 30.43 -45.18
C ILE A 313 12.57 29.66 -46.50
N GLU A 314 11.47 28.97 -46.81
CA GLU A 314 11.31 28.24 -48.06
C GLU A 314 9.83 28.12 -48.44
N GLU A 315 9.52 28.32 -49.72
CA GLU A 315 8.25 27.98 -50.34
C GLU A 315 8.42 26.71 -51.17
N PHE A 316 7.49 25.76 -51.06
CA PHE A 316 7.55 24.50 -51.79
C PHE A 316 6.19 24.08 -52.33
N ASP A 317 6.18 23.13 -53.26
CA ASP A 317 4.94 22.55 -53.76
C ASP A 317 4.23 21.79 -52.62
N GLY A 318 3.16 22.39 -52.10
CA GLY A 318 2.39 21.89 -50.96
C GLY A 318 2.28 22.84 -49.77
N GLY A 319 3.14 23.86 -49.65
CA GLY A 319 3.14 24.77 -48.50
C GLY A 319 4.42 25.58 -48.32
N SER A 320 4.63 26.08 -47.11
CA SER A 320 5.78 26.90 -46.70
C SER A 320 6.48 26.30 -45.48
N LEU A 321 7.80 26.48 -45.40
CA LEU A 321 8.63 26.14 -44.24
C LEU A 321 9.05 27.44 -43.56
N HIS A 322 8.78 27.52 -42.26
CA HIS A 322 9.03 28.68 -41.42
C HIS A 322 10.08 28.34 -40.37
N ASP A 323 11.06 29.22 -40.19
CA ASP A 323 11.95 29.25 -39.03
C ASP A 323 11.26 30.08 -37.95
N ILE A 324 10.93 29.43 -36.84
CA ILE A 324 10.17 30.05 -35.76
C ILE A 324 10.87 29.90 -34.41
N THR A 325 10.53 30.79 -33.48
CA THR A 325 10.81 30.60 -32.06
C THR A 325 9.56 30.79 -31.23
N TYR A 326 9.45 30.06 -30.11
CA TYR A 326 8.43 30.29 -29.08
C TYR A 326 9.04 30.21 -27.68
N VAL A 327 8.43 30.83 -26.68
CA VAL A 327 9.02 30.91 -25.34
C VAL A 327 8.83 29.62 -24.54
N SER A 328 9.92 29.13 -23.95
CA SER A 328 9.90 28.02 -22.99
C SER A 328 9.28 28.45 -21.66
N PRO A 329 8.44 27.60 -21.02
CA PRO A 329 8.01 27.81 -19.65
C PRO A 329 9.14 27.89 -18.61
N LYS A 330 10.34 27.37 -18.95
CA LYS A 330 11.55 27.43 -18.11
C LYS A 330 12.54 28.52 -18.58
N GLY A 331 12.11 29.38 -19.49
CA GLY A 331 12.88 30.52 -19.99
C GLY A 331 13.67 30.25 -21.27
N GLY A 332 13.88 31.32 -22.03
CA GLY A 332 14.59 31.30 -23.31
C GLY A 332 13.71 30.87 -24.50
N PRO A 333 14.17 31.15 -25.73
CA PRO A 333 13.49 30.75 -26.95
C PRO A 333 13.69 29.25 -27.24
N VAL A 334 12.62 28.59 -27.64
CA VAL A 334 12.62 27.26 -28.26
C VAL A 334 12.68 27.49 -29.76
N ALA A 335 13.75 27.07 -30.41
CA ALA A 335 13.88 27.14 -31.84
C ALA A 335 13.11 25.97 -32.48
N ALA A 336 12.35 26.23 -33.54
CA ALA A 336 11.56 25.21 -34.21
C ALA A 336 11.41 25.49 -35.71
N TYR A 337 11.09 24.45 -36.47
CA TYR A 337 10.54 24.61 -37.80
C TYR A 337 9.04 24.36 -37.80
N LEU A 338 8.32 25.20 -38.53
CA LEU A 338 6.90 25.05 -38.75
C LEU A 338 6.63 24.89 -40.24
N VAL A 339 6.02 23.78 -40.60
CA VAL A 339 5.60 23.49 -41.97
C VAL A 339 4.10 23.73 -42.08
N VAL A 340 3.70 24.67 -42.94
CA VAL A 340 2.32 25.11 -43.10
C VAL A 340 1.80 24.71 -44.48
N PRO A 341 0.70 23.95 -44.58
CA PRO A 341 0.09 23.60 -45.86
C PRO A 341 -0.43 24.83 -46.61
N LYS A 342 -0.43 24.76 -47.95
CA LYS A 342 -1.14 25.73 -48.76
C LYS A 342 -2.66 25.61 -48.56
N GLY A 343 -3.33 26.72 -48.26
CA GLY A 343 -4.80 26.76 -48.12
C GLY A 343 -5.24 27.55 -46.89
N LYS A 344 -6.51 27.40 -46.50
CA LYS A 344 -7.13 28.12 -45.36
C LYS A 344 -7.40 27.24 -44.13
N GLY A 345 -7.12 25.93 -44.21
CA GLY A 345 -7.47 24.98 -43.15
C GLY A 345 -8.98 24.66 -43.07
N PRO A 346 -9.45 24.06 -41.96
CA PRO A 346 -8.65 23.70 -40.80
C PRO A 346 -7.79 22.46 -41.09
N PHE A 347 -6.51 22.52 -40.74
CA PHE A 347 -5.53 21.45 -40.96
C PHE A 347 -5.44 20.53 -39.73
N ALA A 348 -5.02 19.28 -39.95
CA ALA A 348 -4.53 18.49 -38.82
C ALA A 348 -3.20 19.10 -38.32
N ALA A 349 -2.82 18.82 -37.08
CA ALA A 349 -1.55 19.24 -36.51
C ALA A 349 -0.70 18.01 -36.13
N VAL A 350 0.60 18.09 -36.39
CA VAL A 350 1.58 17.06 -36.00
C VAL A 350 2.71 17.73 -35.24
N LEU A 351 2.97 17.28 -34.01
CA LEU A 351 4.18 17.63 -33.28
C LEU A 351 5.22 16.52 -33.47
N PHE A 352 6.42 16.89 -33.89
CA PHE A 352 7.54 15.95 -34.03
C PHE A 352 8.50 16.02 -32.84
N GLY A 353 9.06 14.89 -32.43
CA GLY A 353 10.16 14.80 -31.49
C GLY A 353 11.32 14.03 -32.08
N HIS A 354 12.45 14.70 -32.29
CA HIS A 354 13.66 14.09 -32.86
C HIS A 354 14.34 13.12 -31.88
N TRP A 355 15.30 12.34 -32.37
CA TRP A 355 16.11 11.46 -31.50
C TRP A 355 17.24 12.24 -30.82
N GLY A 356 17.95 11.61 -29.87
CA GLY A 356 18.86 12.30 -28.95
C GLY A 356 19.98 13.12 -29.58
N ASN A 357 20.56 12.67 -30.71
CA ASN A 357 21.60 13.41 -31.45
C ASN A 357 21.05 14.15 -32.69
N GLY A 358 19.73 14.23 -32.85
CA GLY A 358 19.09 14.96 -33.95
C GLY A 358 18.73 16.39 -33.57
N THR A 359 18.12 17.13 -34.48
CA THR A 359 17.61 18.51 -34.26
C THR A 359 16.23 18.72 -34.89
N ARG A 360 15.68 19.93 -34.86
CA ARG A 360 14.48 20.34 -35.62
C ARG A 360 14.54 20.05 -37.13
N THR A 361 15.71 19.73 -37.67
CA THR A 361 15.88 19.41 -39.11
C THR A 361 15.46 18.01 -39.50
N GLU A 362 15.36 17.06 -38.54
CA GLU A 362 15.30 15.63 -38.87
C GLU A 362 14.07 15.24 -39.70
N PHE A 363 12.89 15.77 -39.36
CA PHE A 363 11.63 15.35 -39.98
C PHE A 363 11.11 16.33 -41.03
N ILE A 364 11.95 17.23 -41.56
CA ILE A 364 11.51 18.19 -42.60
C ILE A 364 10.91 17.47 -43.82
N PRO A 365 11.51 16.39 -44.36
CA PRO A 365 10.94 15.69 -45.52
C PRO A 365 9.53 15.12 -45.24
N GLU A 366 9.32 14.48 -44.10
CA GLU A 366 8.04 13.91 -43.65
C GLU A 366 7.01 15.01 -43.41
N ALA A 367 7.43 16.11 -42.77
CA ALA A 367 6.57 17.27 -42.52
C ALA A 367 6.10 17.93 -43.83
N LYS A 368 6.98 18.06 -44.83
CA LYS A 368 6.60 18.55 -46.18
C LYS A 368 5.64 17.59 -46.88
N LEU A 369 5.83 16.28 -46.72
CA LEU A 369 4.90 15.28 -47.23
C LEU A 369 3.51 15.41 -46.57
N TYR A 370 3.46 15.57 -45.26
CA TYR A 370 2.22 15.77 -44.51
C TYR A 370 1.54 17.10 -44.82
N ALA A 371 2.30 18.14 -45.16
CA ALA A 371 1.74 19.41 -45.61
C ALA A 371 0.92 19.25 -46.90
N ARG A 372 1.38 18.44 -47.85
CA ARG A 372 0.61 18.10 -49.06
C ARG A 372 -0.68 17.34 -48.75
N ALA A 373 -0.74 16.64 -47.62
CA ALA A 373 -1.93 15.96 -47.11
C ALA A 373 -2.81 16.84 -46.20
N GLY A 374 -2.47 18.13 -46.02
CA GLY A 374 -3.25 19.08 -45.22
C GLY A 374 -2.98 19.01 -43.72
N ALA A 375 -1.73 18.76 -43.31
CA ALA A 375 -1.31 18.82 -41.91
C ALA A 375 -0.21 19.86 -41.66
N VAL A 376 -0.43 20.73 -40.67
CA VAL A 376 0.58 21.63 -40.11
C VAL A 376 1.51 20.82 -39.21
N SER A 377 2.82 21.00 -39.37
CA SER A 377 3.81 20.24 -38.60
C SER A 377 4.75 21.16 -37.83
N LEU A 378 4.94 20.91 -36.53
CA LEU A 378 5.91 21.62 -35.69
C LEU A 378 7.06 20.67 -35.31
N LEU A 379 8.29 21.14 -35.52
CA LEU A 379 9.53 20.42 -35.25
C LEU A 379 10.42 21.27 -34.32
N PRO A 380 10.30 21.16 -32.99
CA PRO A 380 11.11 21.90 -32.05
C PRO A 380 12.48 21.25 -31.78
N ASP A 381 13.46 22.08 -31.45
CA ASP A 381 14.73 21.65 -30.83
C ASP A 381 14.54 21.34 -29.35
N TYR A 382 15.31 20.39 -28.82
CA TYR A 382 15.38 20.11 -27.37
C TYR A 382 16.32 21.09 -26.64
N PRO A 383 16.29 21.12 -25.28
CA PRO A 383 17.15 22.01 -24.50
C PRO A 383 18.65 21.90 -24.81
N TRP A 384 19.11 20.73 -25.28
CA TRP A 384 20.50 20.48 -25.66
C TRP A 384 20.84 20.86 -27.10
N ASP A 385 19.89 21.32 -27.90
CA ASP A 385 20.16 21.80 -29.28
C ASP A 385 20.00 23.32 -29.39
N ARG A 386 19.70 23.98 -28.27
CA ARG A 386 19.52 25.44 -28.21
C ARG A 386 20.81 26.21 -28.44
N PRO A 387 20.72 27.45 -28.96
CA PRO A 387 21.85 28.37 -28.97
C PRO A 387 22.22 28.80 -27.54
N GLN A 388 23.48 29.18 -27.36
CA GLN A 388 23.95 29.80 -26.12
C GLN A 388 23.20 31.13 -25.85
N PRO A 389 22.91 31.49 -24.59
CA PRO A 389 23.26 30.80 -23.34
C PRO A 389 22.25 29.73 -22.88
N TRP A 390 21.28 29.36 -23.73
CA TRP A 390 20.15 28.49 -23.36
C TRP A 390 20.42 27.00 -23.55
N HIS A 391 21.56 26.65 -24.13
CA HIS A 391 22.02 25.28 -24.34
C HIS A 391 22.23 24.55 -23.01
N LYS A 392 21.65 23.35 -22.88
CA LYS A 392 21.83 22.48 -21.71
C LYS A 392 22.40 21.13 -22.12
N THR A 393 23.58 20.78 -21.65
CA THR A 393 24.19 19.46 -21.94
C THR A 393 23.50 18.35 -21.13
N PRO A 394 23.05 17.23 -21.72
CA PRO A 394 22.50 16.09 -20.98
C PRO A 394 23.61 15.10 -20.57
N ASN A 395 23.24 14.04 -19.84
CA ASN A 395 24.11 12.94 -19.38
C ASN A 395 25.17 13.33 -18.34
N HIS A 396 24.78 14.14 -17.37
CA HIS A 396 25.55 14.39 -16.17
C HIS A 396 25.43 13.21 -15.20
N TYR A 397 26.22 12.16 -15.43
CA TYR A 397 26.27 10.97 -14.57
C TYR A 397 26.63 11.27 -13.11
N ASP A 398 27.28 12.41 -12.85
CA ASP A 398 27.64 12.93 -11.53
C ASP A 398 26.57 13.85 -10.92
N LYS A 399 25.57 14.28 -11.69
CA LYS A 399 24.51 15.23 -11.28
C LYS A 399 23.14 14.85 -11.88
N PRO A 400 22.54 13.73 -11.44
CA PRO A 400 21.29 13.22 -12.01
C PRO A 400 20.10 14.19 -11.86
N GLU A 401 20.12 15.09 -10.88
CA GLU A 401 19.08 16.11 -10.70
C GLU A 401 19.08 17.13 -11.84
N LEU A 402 20.27 17.45 -12.39
CA LEU A 402 20.40 18.37 -13.51
C LEU A 402 19.83 17.75 -14.79
N ASP A 403 20.13 16.48 -15.05
CA ASP A 403 19.56 15.73 -16.17
C ASP A 403 18.03 15.68 -16.06
N ARG A 404 17.50 15.37 -14.88
CA ARG A 404 16.06 15.38 -14.62
C ARG A 404 15.42 16.74 -14.95
N GLU A 405 16.03 17.86 -14.56
CA GLU A 405 15.48 19.19 -14.88
C GLU A 405 15.53 19.52 -16.38
N ILE A 406 16.54 19.00 -17.10
CA ILE A 406 16.65 19.11 -18.56
C ILE A 406 15.52 18.33 -19.24
N GLU A 407 15.25 17.11 -18.78
CA GLU A 407 14.18 16.25 -19.30
C GLU A 407 12.79 16.85 -19.03
N ILE A 408 12.55 17.36 -17.81
CA ILE A 408 11.30 18.06 -17.47
C ILE A 408 11.08 19.25 -18.40
N GLN A 409 12.13 20.04 -18.63
CA GLN A 409 12.06 21.18 -19.53
C GLN A 409 11.75 20.75 -20.97
N ALA A 410 12.32 19.66 -21.47
CA ALA A 410 12.02 19.15 -22.81
C ALA A 410 10.52 18.82 -22.97
N VAL A 411 9.91 18.15 -21.99
CA VAL A 411 8.48 17.82 -22.03
C VAL A 411 7.62 19.09 -21.95
N LEU A 412 7.95 20.02 -21.06
CA LEU A 412 7.24 21.32 -20.96
C LEU A 412 7.24 22.09 -22.28
N GLU A 413 8.35 22.04 -23.02
CA GLU A 413 8.50 22.74 -24.30
C GLU A 413 7.76 22.06 -25.44
N LEU A 414 7.63 20.73 -25.40
CA LEU A 414 6.73 20.00 -26.29
C LEU A 414 5.27 20.35 -26.00
N ARG A 415 4.85 20.39 -24.72
CA ARG A 415 3.51 20.86 -24.33
C ARG A 415 3.26 22.28 -24.84
N ARG A 416 4.25 23.15 -24.71
CA ARG A 416 4.17 24.52 -25.21
C ARG A 416 4.09 24.62 -26.73
N GLY A 417 4.72 23.69 -27.44
CA GLY A 417 4.56 23.52 -28.88
C GLY A 417 3.13 23.08 -29.27
N ILE A 418 2.47 22.26 -28.44
CA ILE A 418 1.05 21.93 -28.59
C ILE A 418 0.18 23.18 -28.40
N ASP A 419 0.43 23.99 -27.38
CA ASP A 419 -0.29 25.26 -27.19
C ASP A 419 -0.17 26.14 -28.43
N LEU A 420 1.03 26.23 -29.01
CA LEU A 420 1.27 26.97 -30.25
C LEU A 420 0.41 26.44 -31.39
N LEU A 421 0.43 25.13 -31.64
CA LEU A 421 -0.35 24.50 -32.70
C LEU A 421 -1.86 24.74 -32.49
N LEU A 422 -2.36 24.60 -31.27
CA LEU A 422 -3.77 24.76 -30.94
C LEU A 422 -4.25 26.21 -30.91
N ALA A 423 -3.34 27.18 -30.69
CA ALA A 423 -3.64 28.60 -30.75
C ALA A 423 -3.81 29.11 -32.19
N ARG A 424 -3.37 28.34 -33.20
CA ARG A 424 -3.47 28.75 -34.59
C ARG A 424 -4.90 28.68 -35.13
N PRO A 425 -5.37 29.71 -35.87
CA PRO A 425 -6.73 29.73 -36.40
C PRO A 425 -6.96 28.75 -37.57
N ASP A 426 -5.88 28.27 -38.20
CA ASP A 426 -5.91 27.34 -39.34
C ASP A 426 -5.76 25.87 -38.92
N VAL A 427 -5.70 25.56 -37.62
CA VAL A 427 -5.58 24.19 -37.08
C VAL A 427 -6.91 23.70 -36.51
N ASP A 428 -7.25 22.44 -36.79
CA ASP A 428 -8.36 21.73 -36.14
C ASP A 428 -7.90 21.18 -34.77
N PRO A 429 -8.39 21.72 -33.64
CA PRO A 429 -7.95 21.29 -32.31
C PRO A 429 -8.35 19.85 -31.97
N LYS A 430 -9.20 19.19 -32.78
CA LYS A 430 -9.58 17.79 -32.61
C LYS A 430 -8.67 16.82 -33.36
N ARG A 431 -7.77 17.30 -34.22
CA ARG A 431 -6.88 16.48 -35.06
C ARG A 431 -5.43 16.83 -34.78
N LEU A 432 -4.93 16.41 -33.62
CA LEU A 432 -3.54 16.54 -33.22
C LEU A 432 -2.89 15.15 -33.12
N ALA A 433 -1.69 15.01 -33.68
CA ALA A 433 -0.87 13.81 -33.58
C ALA A 433 0.53 14.15 -33.07
N TYR A 434 1.20 13.15 -32.50
CA TYR A 434 2.60 13.21 -32.11
C TYR A 434 3.39 12.13 -32.84
N VAL A 435 4.57 12.47 -33.35
CA VAL A 435 5.51 11.52 -33.96
C VAL A 435 6.85 11.69 -33.27
N GLY A 436 7.37 10.62 -32.67
CA GLY A 436 8.67 10.65 -31.99
C GLY A 436 9.47 9.38 -32.22
N HIS A 437 10.80 9.50 -32.23
CA HIS A 437 11.72 8.37 -32.35
C HIS A 437 12.77 8.39 -31.23
N SER A 438 13.11 7.23 -30.66
CA SER A 438 14.10 7.12 -29.58
C SER A 438 13.77 8.05 -28.40
N TYR A 439 14.65 8.99 -28.04
CA TYR A 439 14.38 10.03 -27.04
C TYR A 439 13.08 10.78 -27.31
N GLY A 440 12.75 11.11 -28.57
CA GLY A 440 11.46 11.68 -28.92
C GLY A 440 10.29 10.77 -28.58
N ALA A 441 10.40 9.46 -28.80
CA ALA A 441 9.35 8.53 -28.36
C ALA A 441 9.22 8.47 -26.83
N GLN A 442 10.34 8.50 -26.11
CA GLN A 442 10.37 8.56 -24.64
C GLN A 442 9.65 9.82 -24.13
N TRP A 443 9.96 11.01 -24.66
CA TRP A 443 9.29 12.25 -24.26
C TRP A 443 7.84 12.30 -24.68
N GLY A 444 7.50 11.72 -25.83
CA GLY A 444 6.12 11.51 -26.25
C GLY A 444 5.31 10.68 -25.26
N SER A 445 5.92 9.64 -24.65
CA SER A 445 5.24 8.83 -23.63
C SER A 445 4.89 9.65 -22.39
N ILE A 446 5.82 10.48 -21.90
CA ILE A 446 5.60 11.36 -20.74
C ILE A 446 4.59 12.44 -21.10
N LEU A 447 4.74 13.08 -22.26
CA LEU A 447 3.85 14.10 -22.80
C LEU A 447 2.39 13.62 -22.85
N SER A 448 2.15 12.34 -23.19
CA SER A 448 0.80 11.78 -23.22
C SER A 448 0.15 11.60 -21.85
N ALA A 449 0.94 11.62 -20.77
CA ALA A 449 0.50 11.37 -19.41
C ALA A 449 0.27 12.65 -18.60
N VAL A 450 0.69 13.83 -19.09
CA VAL A 450 0.78 15.08 -18.30
C VAL A 450 -0.08 16.24 -18.80
#